data_AF-A0A0K2UC54-F1
#
_entry.id   AF-A0A0K2UC54-F1
#
_cell.length_a   1.000
_cell.length_b   1.000
_cell.length_c   1.000
_cell.angle_alpha   90.00
_cell.angle_beta   90.00
_cell.angle_gamma   90.00
#
_symmetry.space_group_name_H-M   'P 1'
#
loop_
_entity.id
_entity.type
_entity.pdbx_description
1 polymer ?
#
loop_
_entity_poly.entity_id
_entity_poly.type
_entity_poly.pdbx_seq_one_letter_code
_entity_poly.pdbx_strand_id
1 'polypeptide(L)'
;MDGKGPLREDSAFKALQNYFDSNGNSLNIASLFKEDSERFNKYSHVLVTPEDGEIIYDFSKNRVDDATLKLLIDLAKSRSVEQARHALFSGDKINFTEDRAVLHVALRNRSNTPITVNNKDVMPSVNAVLDHMKEFCSQVIGGEWKGFSGKTVTDVVNIGIGGSDLGPLMVTEALKPYQVGPNVHFVSNIDGTHMATTLKKVNPETTLFIIASKTFTTQETITNATTAKEWFLNVAKDPSAVAKHFVALSTNGPKVKDFGIDEKNMFEFWDWVGGRYSLWSAIGLSIAVHIGFENFEKLLSGAHYMDKHFQTTDLDKNVPVLMALLGIWYGDFFGAETHALLPYDQYLHRFAAYFQQGDMESNGKYITRSGSKVNYPTGPIVWGEPGTNGQHAFYQLIHQGTRVIPCDFIAPVHSHNESLRDGLHHRILLSNFLAQTE
;
A
#
# COMPACT_ATOMS: atom_id res chain seq x y z
N MET A 1 2.79 17.10 20.49
CA MET A 1 3.00 15.70 20.06
C MET A 1 4.08 15.06 20.93
N ASP A 2 5.20 15.76 21.14
CA ASP A 2 6.15 15.43 22.20
C ASP A 2 5.53 15.65 23.60
N GLY A 3 6.01 14.90 24.58
CA GLY A 3 5.58 15.01 25.98
C GLY A 3 4.38 14.16 26.39
N LYS A 4 3.79 13.36 25.48
CA LYS A 4 2.83 12.33 25.89
C LYS A 4 3.58 11.20 26.61
N GLY A 5 3.20 10.94 27.86
CA GLY A 5 3.74 9.82 28.64
C GLY A 5 3.49 8.46 27.98
N PRO A 6 4.04 7.37 28.56
CA PRO A 6 3.86 6.02 28.05
C PRO A 6 2.38 5.68 27.85
N LEU A 7 2.05 4.90 26.81
CA LEU A 7 0.65 4.57 26.46
C LEU A 7 -0.11 3.98 27.65
N ARG A 8 0.49 3.02 28.36
CA ARG A 8 -0.13 2.37 29.52
C ARG A 8 -0.35 3.27 30.73
N GLU A 9 0.31 4.43 30.77
CA GLU A 9 0.12 5.41 31.84
C GLU A 9 -1.00 6.41 31.55
N ASP A 10 -1.47 6.48 30.30
CA ASP A 10 -2.56 7.33 29.85
C ASP A 10 -3.87 6.99 30.58
N SER A 11 -4.57 8.00 31.09
CA SER A 11 -5.82 7.77 31.83
C SER A 11 -6.91 7.12 30.96
N ALA A 12 -6.95 7.44 29.67
CA ALA A 12 -7.91 6.81 28.76
C ALA A 12 -7.56 5.34 28.51
N PHE A 13 -6.28 5.00 28.43
CA PHE A 13 -5.82 3.61 28.33
C PHE A 13 -6.17 2.83 29.60
N LYS A 14 -5.90 3.39 30.79
CA LYS A 14 -6.26 2.77 32.07
C LYS A 14 -7.76 2.56 32.20
N ALA A 15 -8.58 3.50 31.73
CA ALA A 15 -10.04 3.33 31.70
C ALA A 15 -10.46 2.17 30.79
N LEU A 16 -9.85 2.06 29.60
CA LEU A 16 -10.09 0.96 28.68
C LEU A 16 -9.64 -0.39 29.26
N GLN A 17 -8.49 -0.44 29.95
CA GLN A 17 -8.01 -1.64 30.66
C GLN A 17 -9.00 -2.06 31.76
N ASN A 18 -9.43 -1.14 32.63
CA ASN A 18 -10.40 -1.45 33.68
C ASN A 18 -11.72 -1.96 33.10
N TYR A 19 -12.16 -1.40 31.97
CA TYR A 19 -13.34 -1.88 31.26
C TYR A 19 -13.14 -3.30 30.73
N PHE A 20 -12.00 -3.57 30.08
CA PHE A 20 -11.66 -4.90 29.58
C PHE A 20 -11.57 -5.93 30.70
N ASP A 21 -10.93 -5.61 31.82
CA ASP A 21 -10.80 -6.53 32.97
C ASP A 21 -12.17 -6.91 33.55
N SER A 22 -13.13 -5.97 33.49
CA SER A 22 -14.48 -6.17 34.03
C SER A 22 -15.45 -6.84 33.02
N ASN A 23 -15.31 -6.57 31.72
CA ASN A 23 -16.32 -6.90 30.70
C ASN A 23 -15.77 -7.66 29.49
N GLY A 24 -14.46 -7.69 29.26
CA GLY A 24 -13.84 -8.23 28.04
C GLY A 24 -14.19 -9.69 27.78
N ASN A 25 -14.29 -10.49 28.83
CA ASN A 25 -14.68 -11.90 28.75
C ASN A 25 -16.18 -12.12 28.45
N SER A 26 -17.04 -11.13 28.70
CA SER A 26 -18.48 -11.21 28.40
C SER A 26 -18.83 -10.69 27.01
N LEU A 27 -17.90 -10.06 26.28
CA LEU A 27 -18.12 -9.57 24.92
C LEU A 27 -18.20 -10.73 23.91
N ASN A 28 -19.40 -11.29 23.79
CA ASN A 28 -19.73 -12.33 22.82
C ASN A 28 -20.47 -11.72 21.61
N ILE A 29 -19.91 -11.89 20.40
CA ILE A 29 -20.44 -11.28 19.17
C ILE A 29 -21.90 -11.68 18.94
N ALA A 30 -22.25 -12.97 19.07
CA ALA A 30 -23.62 -13.44 18.83
C ALA A 30 -24.63 -12.84 19.82
N SER A 31 -24.27 -12.72 21.10
CA SER A 31 -25.10 -12.02 22.09
C SER A 31 -25.28 -10.55 21.74
N LEU A 32 -24.21 -9.85 21.34
CA LEU A 32 -24.26 -8.44 20.96
C LEU A 32 -25.21 -8.18 19.78
N PHE A 33 -25.26 -9.07 18.78
CA PHE A 33 -26.25 -8.99 17.70
C PHE A 33 -27.67 -9.28 18.15
N LYS A 34 -27.85 -10.21 19.10
CA LYS A 34 -29.18 -10.54 19.65
C LYS A 34 -29.78 -9.41 20.48
N GLU A 35 -28.91 -8.67 21.18
CA GLU A 35 -29.31 -7.58 22.08
C GLU A 35 -29.56 -6.26 21.33
N ASP A 36 -28.97 -6.09 20.14
CA ASP A 36 -29.10 -4.87 19.33
C ASP A 36 -29.39 -5.21 17.85
N SER A 37 -30.67 -5.12 17.46
CA SER A 37 -31.09 -5.36 16.07
C SER A 37 -30.52 -4.34 15.08
N GLU A 38 -30.08 -3.17 15.55
CA GLU A 38 -29.49 -2.11 14.72
C GLU A 38 -27.95 -2.17 14.68
N ARG A 39 -27.35 -3.24 15.22
CA ARG A 39 -25.90 -3.34 15.38
C ARG A 39 -25.14 -3.16 14.07
N PHE A 40 -25.59 -3.78 12.97
CA PHE A 40 -24.94 -3.58 11.67
C PHE A 40 -24.95 -2.10 11.27
N ASN A 41 -26.09 -1.42 11.39
CA ASN A 41 -26.23 -0.01 11.02
C ASN A 41 -25.37 0.91 11.89
N LYS A 42 -25.20 0.59 13.18
CA LYS A 42 -24.35 1.36 14.10
C LYS A 42 -22.86 1.11 13.90
N TYR A 43 -22.48 -0.12 13.55
CA TYR A 43 -21.10 -0.58 13.44
C TYR A 43 -20.69 -0.85 11.99
N SER A 44 -21.23 -0.05 11.07
CA SER A 44 -20.77 -0.02 9.68
C SER A 44 -20.72 1.41 9.16
N HIS A 45 -19.85 1.63 8.17
CA HIS A 45 -19.78 2.88 7.44
C HIS A 45 -19.81 2.63 5.94
N VAL A 46 -20.64 3.40 5.24
CA VAL A 46 -20.68 3.42 3.78
C VAL A 46 -19.94 4.66 3.31
N LEU A 47 -18.84 4.46 2.59
CA LEU A 47 -18.11 5.53 1.92
C LEU A 47 -18.59 5.59 0.47
N VAL A 48 -19.31 6.65 0.11
CA VAL A 48 -19.76 6.89 -1.26
C VAL A 48 -18.61 7.50 -2.05
N THR A 49 -17.91 6.70 -2.85
CA THR A 49 -16.84 7.24 -3.71
C THR A 49 -17.47 8.07 -4.84
N PRO A 50 -16.79 9.12 -5.33
CA PRO A 50 -17.39 10.05 -6.30
C PRO A 50 -17.81 9.39 -7.63
N GLU A 51 -17.06 8.40 -8.11
CA GLU A 51 -17.22 7.83 -9.46
C GLU A 51 -17.29 6.29 -9.49
N ASP A 52 -16.89 5.59 -8.42
CA ASP A 52 -16.54 4.15 -8.47
C ASP A 52 -17.40 3.25 -7.55
N GLY A 53 -18.50 3.80 -7.00
CA GLY A 53 -19.43 3.08 -6.14
C GLY A 53 -19.12 3.17 -4.64
N GLU A 54 -19.77 2.33 -3.84
CA GLU A 54 -19.69 2.36 -2.39
C GLU A 54 -18.60 1.42 -1.84
N ILE A 55 -17.90 1.86 -0.79
CA ILE A 55 -17.08 0.99 0.05
C ILE A 55 -17.81 0.82 1.38
N ILE A 56 -18.21 -0.41 1.69
CA ILE A 56 -18.84 -0.74 2.98
C ILE A 56 -17.75 -1.26 3.92
N TYR A 57 -17.53 -0.55 5.01
CA TYR A 57 -16.72 -1.01 6.13
C TYR A 57 -17.65 -1.54 7.24
N ASP A 58 -17.86 -2.85 7.27
CA ASP A 58 -18.59 -3.55 8.34
C ASP A 58 -17.62 -3.99 9.43
N PHE A 59 -17.72 -3.39 10.61
CA PHE A 59 -16.97 -3.79 11.79
C PHE A 59 -17.89 -4.32 12.92
N SER A 60 -19.15 -4.61 12.62
CA SER A 60 -20.16 -5.07 13.58
C SER A 60 -19.85 -6.44 14.18
N LYS A 61 -19.09 -7.29 13.47
CA LYS A 61 -18.64 -8.60 13.93
C LYS A 61 -17.38 -8.55 14.81
N ASN A 62 -17.08 -7.40 15.39
CA ASN A 62 -16.03 -7.24 16.39
C ASN A 62 -16.57 -7.34 17.82
N ARG A 63 -15.71 -7.75 18.77
CA ARG A 63 -16.01 -7.78 20.22
C ARG A 63 -15.99 -6.36 20.81
N VAL A 64 -16.94 -5.53 20.39
CA VAL A 64 -17.04 -4.11 20.75
C VAL A 64 -18.50 -3.72 20.97
N ASP A 65 -18.75 -2.98 22.04
CA ASP A 65 -20.03 -2.32 22.34
C ASP A 65 -19.85 -0.79 22.40
N ASP A 66 -20.93 -0.06 22.69
CA ASP A 66 -20.94 1.41 22.63
C ASP A 66 -19.95 2.01 23.64
N ALA A 67 -19.80 1.37 24.80
CA ALA A 67 -18.85 1.77 25.83
C ALA A 67 -17.40 1.55 25.38
N THR A 68 -17.11 0.39 24.78
CA THR A 68 -15.80 0.05 24.22
C THR A 68 -15.41 1.05 23.13
N LEU A 69 -16.31 1.30 22.17
CA LEU A 69 -16.05 2.22 21.08
C LEU A 69 -15.79 3.64 21.59
N LYS A 70 -16.61 4.12 22.54
CA LYS A 70 -16.40 5.42 23.17
C LYS A 70 -15.01 5.51 23.83
N LEU A 71 -14.61 4.52 24.61
CA LEU A 71 -13.32 4.51 25.31
C LEU A 71 -12.14 4.48 24.34
N LEU A 72 -12.25 3.73 23.23
CA LEU A 72 -11.25 3.72 22.15
C LEU A 72 -11.11 5.10 21.49
N ILE A 73 -12.22 5.78 21.21
CA ILE A 73 -12.21 7.14 20.66
C ILE A 73 -11.61 8.14 21.65
N ASP A 74 -11.95 8.03 22.94
CA ASP A 74 -11.36 8.85 23.99
C ASP A 74 -9.84 8.63 24.10
N LEU A 75 -9.37 7.40 23.91
CA LEU A 75 -7.94 7.09 23.80
C LEU A 75 -7.29 7.77 22.59
N ALA A 76 -7.88 7.69 21.39
CA ALA A 76 -7.37 8.37 20.20
C ALA A 76 -7.23 9.89 20.41
N LYS A 77 -8.23 10.51 21.03
CA LYS A 77 -8.21 11.95 21.41
C LYS A 77 -7.11 12.24 22.42
N SER A 78 -7.00 11.42 23.48
CA SER A 78 -5.97 11.56 24.51
C SER A 78 -4.55 11.45 23.94
N ARG A 79 -4.35 10.54 22.97
CA ARG A 79 -3.08 10.35 22.25
C ARG A 79 -2.83 11.37 21.14
N SER A 80 -3.72 12.34 20.96
CA SER A 80 -3.55 13.46 20.03
C SER A 80 -3.40 13.02 18.57
N VAL A 81 -4.19 12.02 18.15
CA VAL A 81 -4.20 11.50 16.77
C VAL A 81 -4.52 12.61 15.77
N GLU A 82 -5.45 13.50 16.07
CA GLU A 82 -5.85 14.59 15.17
C GLU A 82 -4.72 15.60 14.93
N GLN A 83 -3.95 15.92 15.97
CA GLN A 83 -2.79 16.80 15.86
C GLN A 83 -1.66 16.13 15.06
N ALA A 84 -1.43 14.83 15.27
CA ALA A 84 -0.45 14.06 14.49
C ALA A 84 -0.84 13.95 13.01
N ARG A 85 -2.14 13.74 12.75
CA ARG A 85 -2.73 13.80 11.42
C ARG A 85 -2.51 15.17 10.78
N HIS A 86 -2.83 16.26 11.48
CA HIS A 86 -2.61 17.61 10.94
C HIS A 86 -1.15 17.83 10.54
N ALA A 87 -0.20 17.44 11.40
CA ALA A 87 1.24 17.55 11.14
C ALA A 87 1.72 16.72 9.93
N LEU A 88 1.13 15.54 9.71
CA LEU A 88 1.36 14.75 8.48
C LEU A 88 0.98 15.57 7.25
N PHE A 89 -0.23 16.14 7.23
CA PHE A 89 -0.75 16.87 6.07
C PHE A 89 -0.15 18.26 5.87
N SER A 90 0.41 18.89 6.91
CA SER A 90 1.07 20.20 6.82
C SER A 90 2.52 20.12 6.32
N GLY A 91 3.11 18.93 6.28
CA GLY A 91 4.52 18.74 5.93
C GLY A 91 5.48 18.92 7.09
N ASP A 92 4.99 18.84 8.33
CA ASP A 92 5.85 18.84 9.51
C ASP A 92 6.79 17.62 9.49
N LYS A 93 7.96 17.77 10.10
CA LYS A 93 8.98 16.73 10.16
C LYS A 93 8.67 15.66 11.21
N ILE A 94 7.58 14.92 11.00
CA ILE A 94 7.11 13.90 11.95
C ILE A 94 7.94 12.61 11.94
N ASN A 95 8.76 12.39 10.91
CA ASN A 95 9.84 11.38 10.96
C ASN A 95 11.04 12.00 11.68
N PHE A 96 10.93 12.05 13.00
CA PHE A 96 11.84 12.76 13.89
C PHE A 96 13.24 12.13 13.98
N THR A 97 13.39 10.83 13.72
CA THR A 97 14.71 10.16 13.76
C THR A 97 15.59 10.52 12.57
N GLU A 98 14.98 10.87 11.44
CA GLU A 98 15.69 11.24 10.21
C GLU A 98 15.54 12.73 9.88
N ASP A 99 14.84 13.51 10.71
CA ASP A 99 14.49 14.92 10.48
C ASP A 99 13.81 15.16 9.12
N ARG A 100 12.81 14.33 8.80
CA ARG A 100 12.09 14.35 7.51
C ARG A 100 10.59 14.58 7.67
N ALA A 101 10.01 15.27 6.69
CA ALA A 101 8.58 15.26 6.47
C ALA A 101 8.11 13.85 6.02
N VAL A 102 6.80 13.58 6.10
CA VAL A 102 6.19 12.34 5.63
C VAL A 102 5.00 12.70 4.76
N LEU A 103 5.16 12.66 3.44
CA LEU A 103 4.24 13.36 2.52
C LEU A 103 3.78 12.54 1.32
N HIS A 104 3.56 11.23 1.50
CA HIS A 104 2.94 10.43 0.43
C HIS A 104 1.55 10.95 0.01
N VAL A 105 0.86 11.69 0.89
CA VAL A 105 -0.40 12.41 0.59
C VAL A 105 -0.21 13.54 -0.44
N ALA A 106 0.97 14.16 -0.53
CA ALA A 106 1.25 15.20 -1.52
C ALA A 106 1.32 14.64 -2.95
N LEU A 107 1.82 13.41 -3.11
CA LEU A 107 1.94 12.71 -4.40
C LEU A 107 0.60 12.50 -5.10
N ARG A 108 -0.47 12.47 -4.32
CA ARG A 108 -1.83 12.22 -4.77
C ARG A 108 -2.77 13.36 -4.39
N ASN A 109 -2.25 14.54 -4.06
CA ASN A 109 -3.06 15.70 -3.72
C ASN A 109 -3.71 16.32 -4.97
N ARG A 110 -4.86 15.79 -5.38
CA ARG A 110 -5.57 16.22 -6.59
C ARG A 110 -6.16 17.63 -6.50
N SER A 111 -6.33 18.15 -5.27
CA SER A 111 -6.77 19.53 -5.04
C SER A 111 -5.71 20.57 -5.38
N ASN A 112 -4.43 20.17 -5.49
CA ASN A 112 -3.29 21.08 -5.64
C ASN A 112 -3.22 22.18 -4.56
N THR A 113 -3.86 21.98 -3.41
CA THR A 113 -3.69 22.87 -2.26
C THR A 113 -2.21 22.82 -1.85
N PRO A 114 -1.53 23.96 -1.66
CA PRO A 114 -0.11 23.98 -1.32
C PRO A 114 0.24 23.16 -0.08
N ILE A 115 1.33 22.40 -0.14
CA ILE A 115 1.90 21.68 1.01
C ILE A 115 3.37 22.06 1.10
N THR A 116 3.77 22.68 2.21
CA THR A 116 5.10 23.28 2.32
C THR A 116 6.08 22.40 3.09
N VAL A 117 7.27 22.18 2.51
CA VAL A 117 8.44 21.64 3.22
C VAL A 117 9.55 22.67 3.16
N ASN A 118 10.12 23.04 4.31
CA ASN A 118 11.15 24.09 4.39
C ASN A 118 10.73 25.40 3.68
N ASN A 119 9.48 25.85 3.89
CA ASN A 119 8.87 27.04 3.28
C ASN A 119 8.73 27.01 1.74
N LYS A 120 8.81 25.83 1.11
CA LYS A 120 8.59 25.67 -0.32
C LYS A 120 7.43 24.72 -0.57
N ASP A 121 6.48 25.14 -1.39
CA ASP A 121 5.40 24.27 -1.86
C ASP A 121 5.97 23.15 -2.73
N VAL A 122 5.61 21.90 -2.41
CA VAL A 122 6.08 20.71 -3.11
C VAL A 122 5.21 20.35 -4.31
N MET A 123 3.98 20.87 -4.39
CA MET A 123 3.01 20.50 -5.44
C MET A 123 3.50 20.77 -6.86
N PRO A 124 4.17 21.90 -7.18
CA PRO A 124 4.71 22.12 -8.52
C PRO A 124 5.70 21.03 -8.95
N SER A 125 6.56 20.57 -8.05
CA SER A 125 7.52 19.49 -8.36
C SER A 125 6.87 18.12 -8.46
N VAL A 126 5.82 17.85 -7.66
CA VAL A 126 5.00 16.63 -7.80
C VAL A 126 4.37 16.57 -9.19
N ASN A 127 3.71 17.66 -9.60
CA ASN A 127 3.02 17.70 -10.88
C ASN A 127 3.99 17.64 -12.07
N ALA A 128 5.16 18.29 -11.99
CA ALA A 128 6.16 18.20 -13.05
C ALA A 128 6.64 16.76 -13.30
N VAL A 129 6.81 15.96 -12.25
CA VAL A 129 7.16 14.53 -12.40
C VAL A 129 5.99 13.73 -12.96
N LEU A 130 4.76 13.99 -12.51
CA LEU A 130 3.56 13.34 -13.05
C LEU A 130 3.37 13.64 -14.54
N ASP A 131 3.57 14.90 -14.97
CA ASP A 131 3.50 15.30 -16.37
C ASP A 131 4.58 14.60 -17.21
N HIS A 132 5.80 14.48 -16.67
CA HIS A 132 6.88 13.75 -17.33
C HIS A 132 6.56 12.25 -17.45
N MET A 133 5.99 11.63 -16.40
CA MET A 133 5.51 10.25 -16.45
C MET A 133 4.41 10.09 -17.51
N LYS A 134 3.48 11.04 -17.61
CA LYS A 134 2.39 11.03 -18.59
C LYS A 134 2.93 11.06 -20.02
N GLU A 135 3.86 11.98 -20.31
CA GLU A 135 4.52 12.05 -21.62
C GLU A 135 5.21 10.73 -21.97
N PHE A 136 5.99 10.19 -21.04
CA PHE A 136 6.69 8.92 -21.24
C PHE A 136 5.72 7.75 -21.49
N CYS A 137 4.65 7.64 -20.69
CA CYS A 137 3.61 6.63 -20.87
C CYS A 137 2.96 6.74 -22.26
N SER A 138 2.64 7.96 -22.71
CA SER A 138 2.09 8.19 -24.05
C SER A 138 3.05 7.74 -25.15
N GLN A 139 4.34 8.05 -25.03
CA GLN A 139 5.34 7.63 -26.02
C GLN A 139 5.50 6.10 -26.07
N VAL A 140 5.53 5.42 -24.92
CA VAL A 140 5.67 3.96 -24.85
C VAL A 140 4.42 3.25 -25.35
N ILE A 141 3.24 3.61 -24.84
CA ILE A 141 1.97 2.96 -25.19
C ILE A 141 1.57 3.28 -26.63
N GLY A 142 1.79 4.52 -27.09
CA GLY A 142 1.57 4.94 -28.48
C GLY A 142 2.57 4.37 -29.48
N GLY A 143 3.64 3.72 -28.99
CA GLY A 143 4.67 3.12 -29.82
C GLY A 143 5.61 4.14 -30.49
N GLU A 144 5.62 5.39 -30.05
CA GLU A 144 6.59 6.41 -30.49
C GLU A 144 7.98 6.12 -29.95
N TRP A 145 8.05 5.62 -28.70
CA TRP A 145 9.30 5.13 -28.12
C TRP A 145 9.75 3.85 -28.83
N LYS A 146 10.88 3.93 -29.52
CA LYS A 146 11.48 2.80 -30.25
C LYS A 146 12.72 2.27 -29.55
N GLY A 147 12.83 0.95 -29.51
CA GLY A 147 14.08 0.27 -29.15
C GLY A 147 15.20 0.52 -30.16
N PHE A 148 16.37 -0.04 -29.89
CA PHE A 148 17.58 0.17 -30.69
C PHE A 148 17.44 -0.29 -32.15
N SER A 149 16.59 -1.28 -32.41
CA SER A 149 16.27 -1.77 -33.76
C SER A 149 15.08 -1.09 -34.44
N GLY A 150 14.48 -0.07 -33.80
CA GLY A 150 13.32 0.64 -34.34
C GLY A 150 11.96 0.00 -34.02
N LYS A 151 11.94 -1.13 -33.30
CA LYS A 151 10.71 -1.80 -32.85
C LYS A 151 10.08 -1.11 -31.64
N THR A 152 8.78 -1.26 -31.47
CA THR A 152 8.04 -0.76 -30.29
C THR A 152 8.33 -1.62 -29.05
N VAL A 153 8.19 -1.02 -27.87
CA VAL A 153 8.30 -1.74 -26.60
C VAL A 153 7.12 -2.69 -26.43
N THR A 154 7.39 -3.95 -26.10
CA THR A 154 6.38 -4.97 -25.78
C THR A 154 6.42 -5.40 -24.32
N ASP A 155 7.58 -5.21 -23.68
CA ASP A 155 7.87 -5.66 -22.33
C ASP A 155 8.57 -4.56 -21.54
N VAL A 156 8.14 -4.38 -20.29
CA VAL A 156 8.76 -3.51 -19.30
C VAL A 156 9.22 -4.38 -18.14
N VAL A 157 10.47 -4.22 -17.72
CA VAL A 157 11.03 -4.94 -16.57
C VAL A 157 11.39 -3.92 -15.49
N ASN A 158 10.63 -3.91 -14.39
CA ASN A 158 10.96 -3.12 -13.20
C ASN A 158 11.99 -3.86 -12.36
N ILE A 159 13.13 -3.23 -12.10
CA ILE A 159 14.21 -3.76 -11.26
C ILE A 159 14.29 -2.90 -10.00
N GLY A 160 13.91 -3.47 -8.86
CA GLY A 160 13.82 -2.78 -7.57
C GLY A 160 13.53 -3.77 -6.45
N ILE A 161 13.75 -3.40 -5.18
CA ILE A 161 13.47 -4.28 -4.04
C ILE A 161 12.67 -3.57 -2.96
N GLY A 162 11.89 -4.32 -2.18
CA GLY A 162 11.05 -3.79 -1.11
C GLY A 162 10.02 -2.79 -1.64
N GLY A 163 10.11 -1.54 -1.19
CA GLY A 163 9.15 -0.49 -1.56
C GLY A 163 9.19 -0.11 -3.05
N SER A 164 10.31 -0.39 -3.72
CA SER A 164 10.50 -0.19 -5.17
C SER A 164 10.05 -1.39 -6.01
N ASP A 165 9.40 -2.37 -5.39
CA ASP A 165 8.92 -3.61 -6.04
C ASP A 165 7.48 -3.93 -5.66
N LEU A 166 7.21 -4.12 -4.35
CA LEU A 166 5.95 -4.69 -3.86
C LEU A 166 4.71 -3.86 -4.23
N GLY A 167 4.81 -2.53 -4.15
CA GLY A 167 3.71 -1.63 -4.52
C GLY A 167 3.37 -1.73 -6.00
N PRO A 168 4.34 -1.44 -6.91
CA PRO A 168 4.16 -1.63 -8.34
C PRO A 168 3.64 -3.01 -8.75
N LEU A 169 4.25 -4.09 -8.23
CA LEU A 169 3.82 -5.46 -8.51
C LEU A 169 2.37 -5.70 -8.08
N MET A 170 2.03 -5.37 -6.84
CA MET A 170 0.69 -5.59 -6.30
C MET A 170 -0.37 -4.84 -7.11
N VAL A 171 -0.12 -3.57 -7.46
CA VAL A 171 -1.10 -2.77 -8.19
C VAL A 171 -1.25 -3.25 -9.63
N THR A 172 -0.18 -3.62 -10.32
CA THR A 172 -0.31 -4.15 -11.70
C THR A 172 -1.02 -5.50 -11.76
N GLU A 173 -0.88 -6.32 -10.72
CA GLU A 173 -1.65 -7.57 -10.60
C GLU A 173 -3.12 -7.28 -10.29
N ALA A 174 -3.39 -6.38 -9.33
CA ALA A 174 -4.74 -5.97 -8.92
C ALA A 174 -5.53 -5.34 -10.08
N LEU A 175 -4.87 -4.52 -10.90
CA LEU A 175 -5.49 -3.76 -11.98
C LEU A 175 -5.23 -4.37 -13.36
N LYS A 176 -4.90 -5.67 -13.42
CA LYS A 176 -4.66 -6.39 -14.67
C LYS A 176 -5.75 -6.22 -15.73
N PRO A 177 -7.07 -6.20 -15.39
CA PRO A 177 -8.13 -5.98 -16.37
C PRO A 177 -8.07 -4.63 -17.10
N TYR A 178 -7.33 -3.66 -16.55
CA TYR A 178 -7.16 -2.32 -17.10
C TYR A 178 -5.89 -2.17 -17.94
N GLN A 179 -5.19 -3.27 -18.25
CA GLN A 179 -3.99 -3.23 -19.08
C GLN A 179 -4.31 -2.67 -20.47
N VAL A 180 -3.60 -1.61 -20.85
CA VAL A 180 -3.61 -1.03 -22.21
C VAL A 180 -2.21 -0.96 -22.81
N GLY A 181 -1.17 -1.08 -21.99
CA GLY A 181 0.23 -1.00 -22.40
C GLY A 181 0.97 -2.34 -22.40
N PRO A 182 2.32 -2.30 -22.39
CA PRO A 182 3.16 -3.48 -22.49
C PRO A 182 2.99 -4.45 -21.31
N ASN A 183 3.49 -5.67 -21.49
CA ASN A 183 3.64 -6.62 -20.40
C ASN A 183 4.63 -6.07 -19.38
N VAL A 184 4.33 -6.21 -18.09
CA VAL A 184 5.23 -5.82 -17.01
C VAL A 184 5.78 -7.06 -16.31
N HIS A 185 7.06 -7.01 -16.01
CA HIS A 185 7.79 -8.01 -15.24
C HIS A 185 8.51 -7.31 -14.09
N PHE A 186 8.72 -8.04 -12.99
CA PHE A 186 9.36 -7.51 -11.79
C PHE A 186 10.56 -8.38 -11.45
N VAL A 187 11.70 -7.76 -11.17
CA VAL A 187 12.91 -8.44 -10.71
C VAL A 187 13.43 -7.73 -9.46
N SER A 188 13.37 -8.44 -8.34
CA SER A 188 13.71 -7.89 -7.02
C SER A 188 14.78 -8.66 -6.29
N ASN A 189 14.59 -9.97 -6.14
CA ASN A 189 15.55 -10.85 -5.49
C ASN A 189 16.94 -10.82 -6.17
N ILE A 190 18.01 -10.91 -5.36
CA ILE A 190 19.40 -11.05 -5.80
C ILE A 190 19.75 -12.49 -6.19
N ASP A 191 18.91 -13.46 -5.84
CA ASP A 191 18.96 -14.80 -6.45
C ASP A 191 18.86 -14.66 -7.98
N GLY A 192 19.95 -15.02 -8.66
CA GLY A 192 20.10 -14.90 -10.10
C GLY A 192 19.02 -15.64 -10.90
N THR A 193 18.31 -16.59 -10.29
CA THR A 193 17.13 -17.24 -10.88
C THR A 193 16.07 -16.22 -11.30
N HIS A 194 15.85 -15.16 -10.50
CA HIS A 194 14.82 -14.17 -10.78
C HIS A 194 15.12 -13.41 -12.08
N MET A 195 16.33 -12.88 -12.21
CA MET A 195 16.77 -12.22 -13.44
C MET A 195 16.84 -13.20 -14.62
N ALA A 196 17.45 -14.37 -14.44
CA ALA A 196 17.65 -15.33 -15.52
C ALA A 196 16.35 -15.87 -16.11
N THR A 197 15.32 -16.09 -15.28
CA THR A 197 14.01 -16.57 -15.76
C THR A 197 13.19 -15.46 -16.43
N THR A 198 13.32 -14.21 -15.98
CA THR A 198 12.72 -13.05 -16.64
C THR A 198 13.35 -12.78 -18.00
N LEU A 199 14.68 -12.78 -18.11
CA LEU A 199 15.40 -12.55 -19.36
C LEU A 199 15.13 -13.61 -20.44
N LYS A 200 14.66 -14.81 -20.06
CA LYS A 200 14.21 -15.85 -21.02
C LYS A 200 12.85 -15.55 -21.65
N LYS A 201 12.06 -14.64 -21.08
CA LYS A 201 10.70 -14.30 -21.54
C LYS A 201 10.66 -13.06 -22.43
N VAL A 202 11.72 -12.27 -22.44
CA VAL A 202 11.74 -10.93 -23.05
C VAL A 202 12.79 -10.81 -24.15
N ASN A 203 12.63 -9.85 -25.06
CA ASN A 203 13.51 -9.64 -26.21
C ASN A 203 14.28 -8.31 -26.10
N PRO A 204 15.62 -8.28 -26.23
CA PRO A 204 16.42 -7.06 -26.06
C PRO A 204 16.04 -5.94 -27.04
N GLU A 205 15.42 -6.25 -28.18
CA GLU A 205 14.95 -5.25 -29.15
C GLU A 205 13.68 -4.52 -28.71
N THR A 206 12.86 -5.13 -27.84
CA THR A 206 11.51 -4.65 -27.47
C THR A 206 11.30 -4.54 -25.96
N THR A 207 12.36 -4.67 -25.16
CA THR A 207 12.30 -4.60 -23.69
C THR A 207 12.80 -3.27 -23.17
N LEU A 208 12.02 -2.62 -22.31
CA LEU A 208 12.42 -1.44 -21.55
C LEU A 208 12.66 -1.82 -20.09
N PHE A 209 13.80 -1.43 -19.53
CA PHE A 209 14.15 -1.64 -18.13
C PHE A 209 13.93 -0.35 -17.31
N ILE A 210 13.21 -0.47 -16.20
CA ILE A 210 13.01 0.59 -15.23
C ILE A 210 13.84 0.26 -13.99
N ILE A 211 14.85 1.07 -13.70
CA ILE A 211 15.72 0.87 -12.52
C ILE A 211 15.19 1.71 -11.36
N ALA A 212 14.54 1.05 -10.40
CA ALA A 212 13.85 1.68 -9.28
C ALA A 212 14.69 1.62 -7.99
N SER A 213 15.42 2.70 -7.69
CA SER A 213 16.23 2.81 -6.47
C SER A 213 16.41 4.27 -6.06
N LYS A 214 15.96 4.61 -4.84
CA LYS A 214 16.08 5.96 -4.27
C LYS A 214 17.52 6.46 -4.27
N THR A 215 18.44 5.64 -3.79
CA THR A 215 19.86 5.99 -3.67
C THR A 215 20.64 5.70 -4.94
N PHE A 216 20.12 4.82 -5.81
CA PHE A 216 20.82 4.23 -6.94
C PHE A 216 22.10 3.47 -6.55
N THR A 217 22.13 2.96 -5.31
CA THR A 217 23.27 2.22 -4.74
C THR A 217 22.86 0.91 -4.06
N THR A 218 21.57 0.58 -4.04
CA THR A 218 21.07 -0.67 -3.45
C THR A 218 21.73 -1.86 -4.14
N GLN A 219 22.43 -2.69 -3.37
CA GLN A 219 23.31 -3.73 -3.91
C GLN A 219 22.56 -4.69 -4.84
N GLU A 220 21.41 -5.19 -4.39
CA GLU A 220 20.58 -6.13 -5.13
C GLU A 220 20.09 -5.52 -6.45
N THR A 221 19.52 -4.30 -6.37
CA THR A 221 18.99 -3.58 -7.53
C THR A 221 20.08 -3.25 -8.56
N ILE A 222 21.24 -2.73 -8.12
CA ILE A 222 22.31 -2.34 -9.05
C ILE A 222 23.01 -3.56 -9.67
N THR A 223 23.17 -4.65 -8.92
CA THR A 223 23.68 -5.91 -9.47
C THR A 223 22.74 -6.47 -10.55
N ASN A 224 21.44 -6.50 -10.28
CA ASN A 224 20.43 -6.91 -11.26
C ASN A 224 20.40 -5.97 -12.47
N ALA A 225 20.43 -4.65 -12.27
CA ALA A 225 20.46 -3.66 -13.34
C ALA A 225 21.69 -3.83 -14.24
N THR A 226 22.86 -4.08 -13.64
CA THR A 226 24.11 -4.32 -14.37
C THR A 226 24.03 -5.62 -15.18
N THR A 227 23.47 -6.69 -14.60
CA THR A 227 23.23 -7.96 -15.29
C THR A 227 22.31 -7.77 -16.50
N ALA A 228 21.22 -7.02 -16.36
CA ALA A 228 20.32 -6.69 -17.47
C ALA A 228 21.01 -5.86 -18.56
N LYS A 229 21.83 -4.87 -18.16
CA LYS A 229 22.62 -4.04 -19.08
C LYS A 229 23.63 -4.87 -19.87
N GLU A 230 24.37 -5.77 -19.22
CA GLU A 230 25.31 -6.67 -19.89
C GLU A 230 24.60 -7.61 -20.87
N TRP A 231 23.48 -8.20 -20.45
CA TRP A 231 22.64 -9.03 -21.32
C TRP A 231 22.15 -8.25 -22.55
N PHE A 232 21.70 -7.01 -22.36
CA PHE A 232 21.26 -6.14 -23.43
C PHE A 232 22.40 -5.78 -24.40
N LEU A 233 23.55 -5.35 -23.87
CA LEU A 233 24.71 -4.96 -24.67
C LEU A 233 25.35 -6.14 -25.42
N ASN A 234 25.15 -7.37 -24.94
CA ASN A 234 25.54 -8.57 -25.66
C ASN A 234 24.83 -8.72 -27.01
N VAL A 235 23.66 -8.09 -27.20
CA VAL A 235 22.92 -8.09 -28.47
C VAL A 235 23.02 -6.74 -29.18
N ALA A 236 22.80 -5.63 -28.47
CA ALA A 236 22.80 -4.30 -29.08
C ALA A 236 24.20 -3.86 -29.57
N LYS A 237 25.28 -4.35 -28.93
CA LYS A 237 26.69 -4.04 -29.25
C LYS A 237 27.04 -2.54 -29.33
N ASP A 238 26.17 -1.67 -28.83
CA ASP A 238 26.36 -0.22 -28.80
C ASP A 238 25.97 0.34 -27.41
N PRO A 239 26.92 0.89 -26.64
CA PRO A 239 26.64 1.55 -25.37
C PRO A 239 25.62 2.69 -25.46
N SER A 240 25.52 3.39 -26.60
CA SER A 240 24.56 4.50 -26.78
C SER A 240 23.11 4.01 -26.76
N ALA A 241 22.88 2.74 -27.11
CA ALA A 241 21.55 2.14 -27.12
C ALA A 241 20.93 1.98 -25.72
N VAL A 242 21.74 2.06 -24.66
CA VAL A 242 21.26 1.99 -23.25
C VAL A 242 20.22 3.08 -22.98
N ALA A 243 20.40 4.28 -23.51
CA ALA A 243 19.46 5.40 -23.32
C ALA A 243 18.05 5.12 -23.88
N LYS A 244 17.90 4.14 -24.78
CA LYS A 244 16.58 3.74 -25.34
C LYS A 244 15.92 2.60 -24.58
N HIS A 245 16.66 1.92 -23.71
CA HIS A 245 16.22 0.68 -23.05
C HIS A 245 16.30 0.75 -21.53
N PHE A 246 16.84 1.82 -20.95
CA PHE A 246 16.98 1.98 -19.51
C PHE A 246 16.51 3.37 -19.08
N VAL A 247 15.64 3.39 -18.08
CA VAL A 247 15.19 4.60 -17.38
C VAL A 247 15.39 4.43 -15.88
N ALA A 248 15.46 5.52 -15.12
CA ALA A 248 15.74 5.49 -13.69
C ALA A 248 14.65 6.19 -12.88
N LEU A 249 14.27 5.57 -11.76
CA LEU A 249 13.43 6.20 -10.74
C LEU A 249 14.32 6.45 -9.53
N SER A 250 14.81 7.67 -9.36
CA SER A 250 15.87 7.95 -8.39
C SER A 250 15.96 9.41 -7.98
N THR A 251 16.78 9.66 -6.96
CA THR A 251 17.16 11.01 -6.51
C THR A 251 18.63 11.33 -6.82
N ASN A 252 19.36 10.39 -7.42
CA ASN A 252 20.81 10.44 -7.57
C ASN A 252 21.25 10.54 -9.04
N GLY A 253 21.07 11.74 -9.61
CA GLY A 253 21.45 12.05 -11.00
C GLY A 253 22.88 11.62 -11.39
N PRO A 254 23.92 11.91 -10.58
CA PRO A 254 25.28 11.47 -10.89
C PRO A 254 25.41 9.96 -11.08
N LYS A 255 24.80 9.15 -10.20
CA LYS A 255 24.86 7.68 -10.32
C LYS A 255 24.04 7.12 -11.47
N VAL A 256 22.92 7.75 -11.80
CA VAL A 256 22.10 7.42 -12.98
C VAL A 256 22.90 7.65 -14.26
N LYS A 257 23.59 8.79 -14.35
CA LYS A 257 24.46 9.14 -15.47
C LYS A 257 25.67 8.21 -15.59
N ASP A 258 26.33 7.90 -14.47
CA ASP A 258 27.46 6.95 -14.44
C ASP A 258 27.04 5.56 -14.95
N PHE A 259 25.79 5.16 -14.72
CA PHE A 259 25.23 3.93 -15.27
C PHE A 259 24.95 4.01 -16.78
N GLY A 260 24.90 5.21 -17.38
CA GLY A 260 24.69 5.43 -18.81
C GLY A 260 23.22 5.66 -19.20
N ILE A 261 22.36 5.99 -18.23
CA ILE A 261 20.99 6.45 -18.49
C ILE A 261 21.01 7.95 -18.77
N ASP A 262 20.23 8.39 -19.76
CA ASP A 262 20.03 9.82 -20.04
C ASP A 262 19.36 10.49 -18.84
N GLU A 263 19.83 11.66 -18.42
CA GLU A 263 19.23 12.42 -17.31
C GLU A 263 17.76 12.76 -17.60
N LYS A 264 17.38 12.92 -18.88
CA LYS A 264 15.98 13.09 -19.29
C LYS A 264 15.11 11.87 -18.99
N ASN A 265 15.71 10.69 -18.84
CA ASN A 265 15.03 9.45 -18.52
C ASN A 265 15.09 9.14 -17.02
N MET A 266 15.42 10.14 -16.19
CA MET A 266 15.34 10.06 -14.75
C MET A 266 14.03 10.68 -14.26
N PHE A 267 13.28 9.92 -13.48
CA PHE A 267 12.05 10.35 -12.83
C PHE A 267 12.34 10.53 -11.34
N GLU A 268 12.30 11.80 -10.91
CA GLU A 268 12.68 12.18 -9.55
C GLU A 268 11.58 11.88 -8.52
N PHE A 269 12.01 11.72 -7.27
CA PHE A 269 11.14 11.78 -6.11
C PHE A 269 11.93 12.29 -4.89
N TRP A 270 11.32 12.35 -3.72
CA TRP A 270 11.87 13.11 -2.59
C TRP A 270 12.18 12.25 -1.36
N ASP A 271 12.94 12.82 -0.43
CA ASP A 271 13.35 12.16 0.81
C ASP A 271 12.17 11.83 1.73
N TRP A 272 11.14 12.68 1.76
CA TRP A 272 9.87 12.51 2.46
C TRP A 272 8.95 11.45 1.86
N VAL A 273 9.33 10.86 0.72
CA VAL A 273 8.70 9.65 0.18
C VAL A 273 9.38 8.43 0.79
N GLY A 274 8.71 7.79 1.73
CA GLY A 274 9.11 6.50 2.28
C GLY A 274 8.90 5.37 1.27
N GLY A 275 9.83 4.42 1.19
CA GLY A 275 9.81 3.35 0.17
C GLY A 275 8.49 2.57 0.11
N ARG A 276 8.00 2.08 1.25
CA ARG A 276 6.71 1.36 1.36
C ARG A 276 5.47 2.22 1.07
N TYR A 277 5.62 3.54 0.97
CA TYR A 277 4.58 4.50 0.60
C TYR A 277 4.84 5.16 -0.76
N SER A 278 5.68 4.58 -1.61
CA SER A 278 6.22 5.27 -2.79
C SER A 278 5.48 5.01 -4.10
N LEU A 279 4.58 4.03 -4.18
CA LEU A 279 3.91 3.64 -5.44
C LEU A 279 3.14 4.78 -6.13
N TRP A 280 2.81 5.84 -5.38
CA TRP A 280 2.11 7.04 -5.86
C TRP A 280 3.05 8.06 -6.56
N SER A 281 4.36 7.88 -6.44
CA SER A 281 5.40 8.75 -7.02
C SER A 281 5.87 8.23 -8.39
N ALA A 282 7.03 8.69 -8.84
CA ALA A 282 7.80 8.09 -9.94
C ALA A 282 7.92 6.56 -9.85
N ILE A 283 7.99 5.98 -8.64
CA ILE A 283 7.99 4.51 -8.44
C ILE A 283 6.79 3.82 -9.10
N GLY A 284 5.66 4.51 -9.25
CA GLY A 284 4.48 4.03 -9.96
C GLY A 284 4.61 3.99 -11.49
N LEU A 285 5.76 4.34 -12.08
CA LEU A 285 5.90 4.40 -13.54
C LEU A 285 5.53 3.08 -14.23
N SER A 286 5.95 1.94 -13.68
CA SER A 286 5.58 0.62 -14.24
C SER A 286 4.07 0.34 -14.15
N ILE A 287 3.38 0.92 -13.16
CA ILE A 287 1.91 0.87 -13.07
C ILE A 287 1.34 1.70 -14.22
N ALA A 288 1.75 2.96 -14.32
CA ALA A 288 1.21 3.92 -15.29
C ALA A 288 1.42 3.47 -16.75
N VAL A 289 2.58 2.89 -17.10
CA VAL A 289 2.79 2.33 -18.45
C VAL A 289 1.93 1.09 -18.70
N HIS A 290 1.59 0.30 -17.67
CA HIS A 290 0.80 -0.91 -17.84
C HIS A 290 -0.69 -0.62 -18.08
N ILE A 291 -1.28 0.21 -17.22
CA ILE A 291 -2.72 0.50 -17.22
C ILE A 291 -3.08 1.83 -17.89
N GLY A 292 -2.09 2.58 -18.36
CA GLY A 292 -2.27 3.91 -18.91
C GLY A 292 -2.34 5.00 -17.82
N PHE A 293 -1.93 6.21 -18.18
CA PHE A 293 -1.80 7.29 -17.21
C PHE A 293 -3.15 7.76 -16.64
N GLU A 294 -4.22 7.71 -17.43
CA GLU A 294 -5.57 8.07 -16.96
C GLU A 294 -6.03 7.16 -15.81
N ASN A 295 -5.80 5.84 -15.91
CA ASN A 295 -6.11 4.91 -14.84
C ASN A 295 -5.17 5.08 -13.63
N PHE A 296 -3.91 5.47 -13.86
CA PHE A 296 -3.01 5.85 -12.77
C PHE A 296 -3.51 7.11 -12.03
N GLU A 297 -4.02 8.12 -12.73
CA GLU A 297 -4.64 9.29 -12.10
C GLU A 297 -5.91 8.95 -11.31
N LYS A 298 -6.71 7.99 -11.77
CA LYS A 298 -7.84 7.45 -10.98
C LYS A 298 -7.37 6.77 -9.70
N LEU A 299 -6.31 5.98 -9.75
CA LEU A 299 -5.69 5.37 -8.56
C LEU A 299 -5.23 6.46 -7.56
N LEU A 300 -4.56 7.51 -8.03
CA LEU A 300 -4.18 8.65 -7.19
C LEU A 300 -5.43 9.35 -6.61
N SER A 301 -6.49 9.49 -7.40
CA SER A 301 -7.73 10.17 -6.99
C SER A 301 -8.50 9.39 -5.93
N GLY A 302 -8.59 8.05 -6.04
CA GLY A 302 -9.17 7.21 -5.00
C GLY A 302 -8.40 7.30 -3.68
N ALA A 303 -7.07 7.35 -3.75
CA ALA A 303 -6.25 7.57 -2.56
C ALA A 303 -6.42 8.99 -1.98
N HIS A 304 -6.57 10.01 -2.82
CA HIS A 304 -6.89 11.37 -2.38
C HIS A 304 -8.25 11.45 -1.70
N TYR A 305 -9.26 10.75 -2.21
CA TYR A 305 -10.57 10.65 -1.58
C TYR A 305 -10.44 10.10 -0.15
N MET A 306 -9.70 9.00 0.03
CA MET A 306 -9.46 8.44 1.35
C MET A 306 -8.62 9.37 2.25
N ASP A 307 -7.68 10.13 1.68
CA ASP A 307 -6.93 11.15 2.42
C ASP A 307 -7.87 12.24 2.97
N LYS A 308 -8.83 12.70 2.16
CA LYS A 308 -9.81 13.71 2.60
C LYS A 308 -10.73 13.15 3.67
N HIS A 309 -11.25 11.94 3.48
CA HIS A 309 -12.02 11.25 4.52
C HIS A 309 -11.23 11.14 5.83
N PHE A 310 -9.98 10.67 5.77
CA PHE A 310 -9.13 10.58 6.95
C PHE A 310 -8.90 11.95 7.60
N GLN A 311 -8.65 13.00 6.80
CA GLN A 311 -8.35 14.35 7.27
C GLN A 311 -9.53 15.04 7.94
N THR A 312 -10.75 14.90 7.41
CA THR A 312 -11.89 15.75 7.77
C THR A 312 -12.99 15.06 8.55
N THR A 313 -13.06 13.73 8.55
CA THR A 313 -14.13 12.99 9.24
C THR A 313 -13.84 12.86 10.74
N ASP A 314 -14.86 13.07 11.56
CA ASP A 314 -14.84 12.85 13.01
C ASP A 314 -14.36 11.44 13.35
N LEU A 315 -13.55 11.29 14.40
CA LEU A 315 -12.84 10.04 14.71
C LEU A 315 -13.76 8.82 14.85
N ASP A 316 -14.98 9.01 15.37
CA ASP A 316 -15.97 7.96 15.59
C ASP A 316 -16.68 7.48 14.31
N LYS A 317 -16.43 8.15 13.18
CA LYS A 317 -16.92 7.77 11.83
C LYS A 317 -15.77 7.60 10.83
N ASN A 318 -14.54 7.73 11.29
CA ASN A 318 -13.35 7.76 10.45
C ASN A 318 -12.80 6.34 10.29
N VAL A 319 -13.15 5.69 9.17
CA VAL A 319 -12.78 4.30 8.85
C VAL A 319 -11.31 3.95 9.17
N PRO A 320 -10.27 4.65 8.67
CA PRO A 320 -8.88 4.36 9.06
C PRO A 320 -8.61 4.42 10.57
N VAL A 321 -9.24 5.36 11.30
CA VAL A 321 -9.09 5.49 12.76
C VAL A 321 -9.77 4.31 13.47
N LEU A 322 -10.98 3.94 13.05
CA LEU A 322 -11.71 2.81 13.63
C LEU A 322 -10.97 1.49 13.41
N MET A 323 -10.44 1.26 12.20
CA MET A 323 -9.59 0.12 11.90
C MET A 323 -8.37 0.08 12.83
N ALA A 324 -7.66 1.20 12.99
CA ALA A 324 -6.50 1.27 13.87
C ALA A 324 -6.86 1.01 15.35
N LEU A 325 -8.00 1.54 15.82
CA LEU A 325 -8.47 1.35 17.18
C LEU A 325 -8.89 -0.09 17.47
N LEU A 326 -9.50 -0.78 16.51
CA LEU A 326 -9.78 -2.22 16.62
C LEU A 326 -8.47 -3.02 16.67
N GLY A 327 -7.47 -2.65 15.88
CA GLY A 327 -6.13 -3.25 15.97
C GLY A 327 -5.52 -3.11 17.37
N ILE A 328 -5.57 -1.91 17.96
CA ILE A 328 -5.14 -1.66 19.35
C ILE A 328 -5.96 -2.50 20.33
N TRP A 329 -7.29 -2.57 20.15
CA TRP A 329 -8.18 -3.36 21.01
C TRP A 329 -7.77 -4.84 21.05
N TYR A 330 -7.52 -5.45 19.89
CA TYR A 330 -7.13 -6.85 19.84
C TYR A 330 -5.68 -7.08 20.26
N GLY A 331 -4.76 -6.19 19.87
CA GLY A 331 -3.34 -6.31 20.19
C GLY A 331 -3.06 -6.14 21.68
N ASP A 332 -3.50 -5.03 22.27
CA ASP A 332 -3.18 -4.69 23.67
C ASP A 332 -4.01 -5.48 24.69
N PHE A 333 -5.26 -5.81 24.38
CA PHE A 333 -6.19 -6.38 25.36
C PHE A 333 -6.49 -7.87 25.13
N PHE A 334 -6.72 -8.30 23.88
CA PHE A 334 -6.90 -9.72 23.55
C PHE A 334 -5.59 -10.47 23.27
N GLY A 335 -4.45 -9.78 23.25
CA GLY A 335 -3.14 -10.38 23.00
C GLY A 335 -2.99 -10.97 21.60
N ALA A 336 -3.73 -10.45 20.61
CA ALA A 336 -3.62 -10.88 19.23
C ALA A 336 -2.29 -10.41 18.63
N GLU A 337 -1.38 -11.35 18.38
CA GLU A 337 -0.06 -11.05 17.80
C GLU A 337 -0.09 -10.86 16.28
N THR A 338 -1.18 -11.29 15.62
CA THR A 338 -1.26 -11.35 14.15
C THR A 338 -2.54 -10.72 13.64
N HIS A 339 -2.49 -10.16 12.43
CA HIS A 339 -3.65 -9.64 11.70
C HIS A 339 -3.71 -10.24 10.30
N ALA A 340 -4.83 -10.87 9.94
CA ALA A 340 -4.98 -11.55 8.66
C ALA A 340 -5.70 -10.66 7.62
N LEU A 341 -5.14 -10.55 6.42
CA LEU A 341 -5.76 -9.87 5.28
C LEU A 341 -6.19 -10.91 4.24
N LEU A 342 -7.49 -11.07 4.06
CA LEU A 342 -8.09 -12.18 3.31
C LEU A 342 -8.96 -11.65 2.15
N PRO A 343 -8.34 -11.20 1.04
CA PRO A 343 -9.09 -10.74 -0.12
C PRO A 343 -9.75 -11.91 -0.84
N TYR A 344 -11.05 -11.87 -1.04
CA TYR A 344 -11.81 -12.78 -1.90
C TYR A 344 -11.78 -12.25 -3.33
N ASP A 345 -10.56 -12.10 -3.84
CA ASP A 345 -10.26 -11.65 -5.19
C ASP A 345 -8.86 -12.14 -5.58
N GLN A 346 -8.74 -12.76 -6.76
CA GLN A 346 -7.48 -13.36 -7.22
C GLN A 346 -6.49 -12.31 -7.75
N TYR A 347 -6.97 -11.17 -8.27
CA TYR A 347 -6.08 -10.08 -8.68
C TYR A 347 -5.41 -9.44 -7.46
N LEU A 348 -6.03 -9.48 -6.28
CA LEU A 348 -5.47 -9.03 -5.00
C LEU A 348 -4.52 -10.04 -4.32
N HIS A 349 -4.00 -11.05 -5.01
CA HIS A 349 -3.12 -12.08 -4.40
C HIS A 349 -1.82 -11.56 -3.78
N ARG A 350 -1.36 -10.37 -4.18
CA ARG A 350 -0.18 -9.72 -3.57
C ARG A 350 -0.53 -8.67 -2.53
N PHE A 351 -1.82 -8.46 -2.23
CA PHE A 351 -2.28 -7.41 -1.31
C PHE A 351 -1.77 -7.61 0.12
N ALA A 352 -1.88 -8.82 0.65
CA ALA A 352 -1.36 -9.14 1.98
C ALA A 352 0.17 -8.93 2.06
N ALA A 353 0.91 -9.36 1.04
CA ALA A 353 2.37 -9.18 0.97
C ALA A 353 2.79 -7.70 0.85
N TYR A 354 2.00 -6.86 0.18
CA TYR A 354 2.23 -5.42 0.16
C TYR A 354 2.07 -4.81 1.57
N PHE A 355 0.99 -5.16 2.28
CA PHE A 355 0.75 -4.65 3.63
C PHE A 355 1.61 -5.31 4.72
N GLN A 356 2.22 -6.47 4.47
CA GLN A 356 3.32 -6.97 5.31
C GLN A 356 4.43 -5.93 5.44
N GLN A 357 4.90 -5.38 4.32
CA GLN A 357 5.87 -4.29 4.37
C GLN A 357 5.23 -3.01 4.93
N GLY A 358 4.04 -2.64 4.46
CA GLY A 358 3.34 -1.42 4.83
C GLY A 358 3.15 -1.27 6.35
N ASP A 359 2.72 -2.33 7.02
CA ASP A 359 2.46 -2.34 8.47
C ASP A 359 3.71 -2.72 9.27
N MET A 360 4.30 -3.89 9.01
CA MET A 360 5.33 -4.45 9.90
C MET A 360 6.61 -3.62 9.90
N GLU A 361 7.02 -3.07 8.75
CA GLU A 361 8.21 -2.19 8.68
C GLU A 361 7.92 -0.79 9.30
N SER A 362 6.66 -0.37 9.32
CA SER A 362 6.22 0.88 9.96
C SER A 362 6.17 0.75 11.48
N ASN A 363 5.50 -0.29 11.97
CA ASN A 363 5.03 -0.40 13.34
C ASN A 363 5.74 -1.50 14.15
N GLY A 364 6.57 -2.33 13.53
CA GLY A 364 7.49 -3.25 14.21
C GLY A 364 8.62 -2.50 14.92
N LYS A 365 8.26 -1.73 15.94
CA LYS A 365 9.13 -0.77 16.64
C LYS A 365 9.00 -0.96 18.14
N TYR A 366 10.04 -0.60 18.88
CA TYR A 366 10.06 -0.78 20.32
C TYR A 366 10.55 0.46 21.09
N ILE A 367 10.94 1.53 20.39
CA ILE A 367 11.39 2.80 20.98
C ILE A 367 10.37 3.88 20.64
N THR A 368 9.93 4.61 21.67
CA THR A 368 8.99 5.73 21.54
C THR A 368 9.70 7.03 21.14
N ARG A 369 8.91 8.08 20.84
CA ARG A 369 9.42 9.44 20.61
C ARG A 369 10.21 10.02 21.79
N SER A 370 9.95 9.58 23.02
CA SER A 370 10.71 10.00 24.20
C SER A 370 12.04 9.25 24.37
N GLY A 371 12.37 8.32 23.47
CA GLY A 371 13.55 7.45 23.56
C GLY A 371 13.36 6.27 24.53
N SER A 372 12.16 6.10 25.10
CA SER A 372 11.88 5.03 26.05
C SER A 372 11.50 3.73 25.33
N LYS A 373 11.87 2.59 25.90
CA LYS A 373 11.41 1.28 25.41
C LYS A 373 9.93 1.06 25.78
N VAL A 374 9.14 0.54 24.84
CA VAL A 374 7.73 0.18 25.08
C VAL A 374 7.63 -1.04 26.01
N ASN A 375 6.55 -1.08 26.82
CA ASN A 375 6.18 -2.23 27.65
C ASN A 375 4.83 -2.82 27.23
N TYR A 376 4.43 -2.60 25.98
CA TYR A 376 3.20 -3.04 25.33
C TYR A 376 3.50 -3.56 23.92
N PRO A 377 2.64 -4.40 23.32
CA PRO A 377 2.77 -4.82 21.92
C PRO A 377 2.68 -3.62 20.96
N THR A 378 3.23 -3.74 19.76
CA THR A 378 3.15 -2.69 18.72
C THR A 378 2.58 -3.27 17.42
N GLY A 379 3.24 -3.13 16.28
CA GLY A 379 2.76 -3.66 15.01
C GLY A 379 2.54 -5.19 15.07
N PRO A 380 1.41 -5.70 14.57
CA PRO A 380 1.16 -7.13 14.50
C PRO A 380 1.95 -7.79 13.37
N ILE A 381 2.01 -9.12 13.37
CA ILE A 381 2.43 -9.88 12.20
C ILE A 381 1.27 -9.89 11.20
N VAL A 382 1.45 -9.26 10.04
CA VAL A 382 0.46 -9.27 8.96
C VAL A 382 0.67 -10.48 8.06
N TRP A 383 -0.41 -11.17 7.69
CA TRP A 383 -0.35 -12.34 6.82
C TRP A 383 -1.68 -12.57 6.11
N GLY A 384 -1.72 -13.50 5.14
CA GLY A 384 -2.96 -13.90 4.48
C GLY A 384 -2.75 -14.34 3.04
N GLU A 385 -3.79 -14.98 2.49
CA GLU A 385 -3.87 -15.45 1.11
C GLU A 385 -5.32 -15.25 0.60
N PRO A 386 -5.54 -15.19 -0.72
CA PRO A 386 -6.87 -15.02 -1.25
C PRO A 386 -7.88 -16.09 -0.83
N GLY A 387 -9.13 -15.66 -0.64
CA GLY A 387 -10.27 -16.55 -0.60
C GLY A 387 -10.60 -17.09 -2.00
N THR A 388 -11.10 -18.31 -2.15
CA THR A 388 -11.43 -19.28 -1.09
C THR A 388 -10.25 -20.18 -0.69
N ASN A 389 -9.08 -20.03 -1.31
CA ASN A 389 -7.93 -20.91 -1.10
C ASN A 389 -7.53 -21.02 0.37
N GLY A 390 -7.53 -19.91 1.12
CA GLY A 390 -7.25 -19.89 2.55
C GLY A 390 -8.15 -20.82 3.38
N GLN A 391 -9.42 -21.01 2.97
CA GLN A 391 -10.37 -21.91 3.62
C GLN A 391 -9.87 -23.37 3.63
N HIS A 392 -9.15 -23.75 2.58
CA HIS A 392 -8.61 -25.09 2.37
C HIS A 392 -7.12 -25.21 2.75
N ALA A 393 -6.58 -24.21 3.45
CA ALA A 393 -5.18 -24.18 3.88
C ALA A 393 -5.04 -23.95 5.39
N PHE A 394 -5.49 -22.81 5.90
CA PHE A 394 -5.20 -22.38 7.28
C PHE A 394 -6.43 -21.94 8.09
N TYR A 395 -7.62 -21.85 7.49
CA TYR A 395 -8.83 -21.47 8.24
C TYR A 395 -9.20 -22.49 9.33
N GLN A 396 -8.77 -23.74 9.21
CA GLN A 396 -8.84 -24.73 10.29
C GLN A 396 -8.22 -24.21 11.60
N LEU A 397 -7.07 -23.52 11.52
CA LEU A 397 -6.42 -22.91 12.68
C LEU A 397 -7.18 -21.67 13.15
N ILE A 398 -7.74 -20.87 12.25
CA ILE A 398 -8.54 -19.69 12.61
C ILE A 398 -9.80 -20.13 13.39
N HIS A 399 -10.49 -21.16 12.92
CA HIS A 399 -11.76 -21.62 13.51
C HIS A 399 -11.61 -22.48 14.77
N GLN A 400 -10.61 -23.37 14.82
CA GLN A 400 -10.47 -24.34 15.93
C GLN A 400 -9.09 -24.33 16.60
N GLY A 401 -8.23 -23.37 16.25
CA GLY A 401 -6.95 -23.19 16.92
C GLY A 401 -7.10 -22.49 18.27
N THR A 402 -5.96 -22.21 18.89
CA THR A 402 -5.86 -21.61 20.23
C THR A 402 -5.45 -20.14 20.20
N ARG A 403 -5.50 -19.50 19.03
CA ARG A 403 -5.07 -18.11 18.82
C ARG A 403 -6.26 -17.24 18.47
N VAL A 404 -6.28 -16.01 18.99
CA VAL A 404 -7.20 -14.97 18.53
C VAL A 404 -6.56 -14.27 17.34
N ILE A 405 -7.26 -14.26 16.20
CA ILE A 405 -6.76 -13.72 14.94
C ILE A 405 -7.83 -12.79 14.38
N PRO A 406 -7.67 -11.46 14.52
CA PRO A 406 -8.44 -10.49 13.76
C PRO A 406 -8.19 -10.67 12.26
N CYS A 407 -9.27 -10.62 11.48
CA CYS A 407 -9.24 -10.88 10.04
C CYS A 407 -10.02 -9.79 9.30
N ASP A 408 -9.39 -9.16 8.30
CA ASP A 408 -10.08 -8.31 7.34
C ASP A 408 -10.43 -9.13 6.09
N PHE A 409 -11.73 -9.33 5.88
CA PHE A 409 -12.28 -9.93 4.67
C PHE A 409 -12.61 -8.83 3.67
N ILE A 410 -12.09 -8.93 2.44
CA ILE A 410 -12.26 -7.90 1.40
C ILE A 410 -12.82 -8.55 0.13
N ALA A 411 -13.91 -8.04 -0.45
CA ALA A 411 -14.44 -8.54 -1.71
C ALA A 411 -15.07 -7.40 -2.54
N PRO A 412 -14.88 -7.37 -3.87
CA PRO A 412 -15.71 -6.55 -4.73
C PRO A 412 -17.09 -7.20 -4.92
N VAL A 413 -18.14 -6.38 -4.99
CA VAL A 413 -19.52 -6.86 -5.29
C VAL A 413 -19.65 -7.29 -6.75
N HIS A 414 -18.86 -6.67 -7.63
CA HIS A 414 -18.85 -6.92 -9.07
C HIS A 414 -17.53 -7.55 -9.49
N SER A 415 -17.60 -8.57 -10.32
CA SER A 415 -16.40 -9.20 -10.87
C SER A 415 -16.04 -8.61 -12.23
N HIS A 416 -14.74 -8.45 -12.50
CA HIS A 416 -14.27 -8.18 -13.86
C HIS A 416 -14.56 -9.32 -14.85
N ASN A 417 -14.97 -10.50 -14.37
CA ASN A 417 -15.22 -11.70 -15.17
C ASN A 417 -16.67 -12.21 -15.02
N GLU A 418 -17.65 -11.32 -14.84
CA GLU A 418 -19.06 -11.66 -14.65
C GLU A 418 -19.68 -12.50 -15.78
N SER A 419 -19.18 -12.37 -17.01
CA SER A 419 -19.67 -13.15 -18.16
C SER A 419 -19.38 -14.65 -18.05
N LEU A 420 -18.45 -15.06 -17.17
CA LEU A 420 -18.12 -16.47 -17.00
C LEU A 420 -19.24 -17.21 -16.28
N ARG A 421 -19.91 -18.13 -17.01
CA ARG A 421 -21.00 -18.98 -16.48
C ARG A 421 -22.11 -18.15 -15.83
N ASP A 422 -22.47 -17.01 -16.45
CA ASP A 422 -23.53 -16.11 -15.98
C ASP A 422 -23.37 -15.72 -14.50
N GLY A 423 -22.17 -15.31 -14.12
CA GLY A 423 -21.81 -14.87 -12.77
C GLY A 423 -21.77 -15.97 -11.71
N LEU A 424 -21.92 -17.26 -12.08
CA LEU A 424 -21.99 -18.36 -11.11
C LEU A 424 -20.75 -18.42 -10.20
N HIS A 425 -19.55 -18.25 -10.77
CA HIS A 425 -18.31 -18.26 -9.99
C HIS A 425 -18.31 -17.16 -8.93
N HIS A 426 -18.72 -15.94 -9.28
CA HIS A 426 -18.71 -14.81 -8.35
C HIS A 426 -19.80 -14.94 -7.28
N ARG A 427 -20.99 -15.46 -7.63
CA ARG A 427 -22.03 -15.78 -6.63
C ARG A 427 -21.52 -16.78 -5.58
N ILE A 428 -20.82 -17.84 -6.01
CA ILE A 428 -20.23 -18.83 -5.10
C ILE A 428 -19.11 -18.21 -4.26
N LEU A 429 -18.30 -17.32 -4.85
CA LEU A 429 -17.26 -16.59 -4.12
C LEU A 429 -17.85 -15.73 -3.00
N LEU A 430 -18.87 -14.93 -3.31
CA LEU A 430 -19.53 -14.07 -2.33
C LEU A 430 -20.31 -14.87 -1.27
N SER A 431 -20.92 -16.01 -1.62
CA SER A 431 -21.54 -16.87 -0.60
C SER A 431 -20.53 -17.38 0.41
N ASN A 432 -19.31 -17.73 -0.06
CA ASN A 432 -18.21 -18.16 0.81
C ASN A 432 -17.64 -17.00 1.64
N PHE A 433 -17.49 -15.82 1.05
CA PHE A 433 -17.05 -14.61 1.75
C PHE A 433 -17.98 -14.31 2.95
N LEU A 434 -19.30 -14.32 2.72
CA LEU A 434 -20.29 -14.05 3.75
C LEU A 434 -20.27 -15.16 4.82
N ALA A 435 -20.37 -16.43 4.40
CA ALA A 435 -20.49 -17.58 5.29
C ALA A 435 -19.27 -17.82 6.19
N GLN A 436 -18.07 -17.35 5.80
CA GLN A 436 -16.89 -17.49 6.66
C GLN A 436 -16.83 -16.49 7.81
N THR A 437 -17.55 -15.36 7.69
CA THR A 437 -17.61 -14.33 8.73
C THR A 437 -18.83 -14.45 9.64
N GLU A 438 -19.85 -15.20 9.21
CA GLU A 438 -21.04 -15.58 9.99
C GLU A 438 -20.69 -16.63 11.05
#